data_AF-A0A8H5HM04-F1
#
_entry.id   AF-A0A8H5HM04-F1
#
_cell.length_a   1.000
_cell.length_b   1.000
_cell.length_c   1.000
_cell.angle_alpha   90.00
_cell.angle_beta   90.00
_cell.angle_gamma   90.00
#
_symmetry.space_group_name_H-M   'P 1'
#
loop_
_entity.id
_entity.type
_entity.pdbx_description
1 polymer ?
#
loop_
_entity_poly.entity_id
_entity_poly.type
_entity_poly.pdbx_seq_one_letter_code
_entity_poly.pdbx_strand_id
1 'polypeptide(L)'
;MPALRSNPLLQPAQPLSDRPRRHPCYYMPQGNVVIRVQNTLFKLDLSVLHETSRVLRIITPPLYAGKLRFQGFDDEHPFVLHETTEHEFVRLLWVLYPSNSHPFTAATVDDWMTILNLAHKYEMDDVCALAVARLHASQVDPIRKIAIWDKYHLDPYFLASSYVALCQRVEPLTLGMTMTIGLKNFTKLAAARDLYHQRVGADCCKRHTPGEKQVIAEEIVMQIFSRHAKH
;
A
#
# COMPACT_ATOMS: atom_id res chain seq x y z
N MET A 1 -46.11 14.09 -48.98
CA MET A 1 -45.25 13.05 -48.38
C MET A 1 -43.80 13.48 -48.56
N PRO A 2 -43.16 14.12 -47.56
CA PRO A 2 -41.77 14.55 -47.67
C PRO A 2 -40.81 13.47 -47.19
N ALA A 3 -39.70 13.31 -47.92
CA ALA A 3 -38.66 12.33 -47.70
C ALA A 3 -37.91 12.58 -46.37
N LEU A 4 -37.78 11.51 -45.58
CA LEU A 4 -36.96 11.43 -44.37
C LEU A 4 -35.50 11.73 -44.70
N ARG A 5 -34.95 12.84 -44.20
CA ARG A 5 -33.50 13.08 -44.16
C ARG A 5 -32.89 12.15 -43.14
N SER A 6 -32.10 11.19 -43.62
CA SER A 6 -31.21 10.37 -42.81
C SER A 6 -30.13 11.25 -42.19
N ASN A 7 -30.17 11.36 -40.86
CA ASN A 7 -29.13 11.96 -40.04
C ASN A 7 -27.91 11.01 -40.07
N PRO A 8 -26.71 11.44 -40.50
CA PRO A 8 -25.54 10.58 -40.39
C PRO A 8 -25.20 10.43 -38.92
N LEU A 9 -25.30 9.20 -38.43
CA LEU A 9 -24.93 8.80 -37.09
C LEU A 9 -23.55 9.38 -36.75
N LEU A 10 -23.51 10.17 -35.67
CA LEU A 10 -22.30 10.48 -34.92
C LEU A 10 -21.60 9.15 -34.62
N GLN A 11 -20.57 8.83 -35.41
CA GLN A 11 -19.60 7.82 -35.01
C GLN A 11 -18.94 8.33 -33.72
N PRO A 12 -18.86 7.52 -32.66
CA PRO A 12 -18.02 7.89 -31.53
C PRO A 12 -16.60 8.08 -32.05
N ALA A 13 -16.03 9.25 -31.79
CA ALA A 13 -14.65 9.58 -32.10
C ALA A 13 -13.75 8.41 -31.65
N GLN A 14 -13.11 7.76 -32.61
CA GLN A 14 -12.08 6.77 -32.30
C GLN A 14 -11.02 7.47 -31.44
N PRO A 15 -10.60 6.92 -30.29
CA PRO A 15 -9.52 7.53 -29.53
C PRO A 15 -8.28 7.53 -30.40
N LEU A 16 -7.61 8.69 -30.47
CA LEU A 16 -6.34 8.91 -31.14
C LEU A 16 -5.44 7.70 -30.94
N SER A 17 -4.95 7.14 -32.05
CA SER A 17 -3.95 6.09 -32.10
C SER A 17 -2.64 6.58 -31.49
N ASP A 18 -2.58 6.64 -30.18
CA ASP A 18 -1.37 6.95 -29.44
C ASP A 18 -0.63 5.62 -29.26
N ARG A 19 0.44 5.43 -30.03
CA ARG A 19 1.27 4.24 -29.88
C ARG A 19 1.82 4.24 -28.45
N PRO A 20 1.77 3.11 -27.73
CA PRO A 20 2.32 3.04 -26.38
C PRO A 20 3.78 3.49 -26.35
N ARG A 21 4.13 4.37 -25.42
CA ARG A 21 5.50 4.89 -25.27
C ARG A 21 6.35 3.91 -24.46
N ARG A 22 7.64 3.81 -24.74
CA ARG A 22 8.57 3.02 -23.91
C ARG A 22 8.97 3.82 -22.67
N HIS A 23 8.98 3.18 -21.51
CA HIS A 23 9.45 3.84 -20.28
C HIS A 23 10.96 4.12 -20.36
N PRO A 24 11.44 5.35 -20.05
CA PRO A 24 12.84 5.72 -20.25
C PRO A 24 13.83 4.91 -19.40
N CYS A 25 13.43 4.49 -18.20
CA CYS A 25 14.31 3.79 -17.25
C CYS A 25 14.03 2.29 -17.13
N TYR A 26 12.87 1.82 -17.60
CA TYR A 26 12.37 0.45 -17.35
C TYR A 26 12.03 -0.28 -18.66
N TYR A 27 12.83 -0.04 -19.68
CA TYR A 27 12.79 -0.75 -20.94
C TYR A 27 14.16 -1.40 -21.19
N MET A 28 14.35 -2.60 -20.63
CA MET A 28 15.63 -3.29 -20.63
C MET A 28 15.89 -3.98 -21.98
N PRO A 29 17.06 -3.77 -22.61
CA PRO A 29 17.39 -4.44 -23.87
C PRO A 29 17.27 -5.97 -23.78
N GLN A 30 17.73 -6.54 -22.65
CA GLN A 30 17.76 -7.97 -22.36
C GLN A 30 16.48 -8.51 -21.70
N GLY A 31 15.43 -7.69 -21.55
CA GLY A 31 14.19 -8.14 -20.96
C GLY A 31 13.47 -9.18 -21.82
N ASN A 32 12.79 -10.13 -21.18
CA ASN A 32 12.10 -11.25 -21.82
C ASN A 32 10.58 -11.09 -21.79
N VAL A 33 10.06 -10.04 -21.15
CA VAL A 33 8.63 -9.73 -21.10
C VAL A 33 8.39 -8.23 -21.31
N VAL A 34 7.36 -7.90 -22.09
CA VAL A 34 6.85 -6.54 -22.32
C VAL A 34 5.50 -6.40 -21.64
N ILE A 35 5.43 -5.55 -20.61
CA ILE A 35 4.23 -5.25 -19.85
C ILE A 35 3.76 -3.84 -20.22
N ARG A 36 2.48 -3.68 -20.55
CA ARG A 36 1.84 -2.38 -20.76
C ARG A 36 1.05 -1.99 -19.53
N VAL A 37 1.33 -0.81 -19.01
CA VAL A 37 0.55 -0.18 -17.94
C VAL A 37 0.08 1.17 -18.48
N GLN A 38 -1.24 1.36 -18.56
CA GLN A 38 -1.83 2.50 -19.25
C GLN A 38 -1.27 2.66 -20.69
N ASN A 39 -0.64 3.80 -21.01
CA ASN A 39 -0.04 4.07 -22.32
C ASN A 39 1.48 3.83 -22.36
N THR A 40 2.05 3.15 -21.36
CA THR A 40 3.51 2.98 -21.21
C THR A 40 3.92 1.52 -21.21
N LEU A 41 4.96 1.19 -21.98
CA LEU A 41 5.57 -0.12 -22.11
C LEU A 41 6.80 -0.25 -21.22
N PHE A 42 6.85 -1.36 -20.50
CA PHE A 42 7.93 -1.78 -19.63
C PHE A 42 8.50 -3.08 -20.17
N LYS A 43 9.81 -3.13 -20.41
CA LYS A 43 10.49 -4.35 -20.84
C LYS A 43 11.39 -4.83 -19.72
N LEU A 44 11.06 -5.98 -19.13
CA LEU A 44 11.59 -6.46 -17.87
C LEU A 44 12.05 -7.92 -17.97
N ASP A 45 12.74 -8.39 -16.94
CA ASP A 45 13.11 -9.81 -16.81
C ASP A 45 11.99 -10.60 -16.14
N LEU A 46 11.53 -11.65 -16.81
CA LEU A 46 10.46 -12.52 -16.31
C LEU A 46 10.89 -13.31 -15.06
N SER A 47 12.17 -13.66 -14.94
CA SER A 47 12.71 -14.39 -13.78
C SER A 47 12.51 -13.60 -12.48
N VAL A 48 12.89 -12.32 -12.47
CA VAL A 48 12.69 -11.42 -11.32
C VAL A 48 11.22 -11.32 -10.91
N LEU A 49 10.30 -11.21 -11.88
CA LEU A 49 8.87 -11.15 -11.60
C LEU A 49 8.32 -12.48 -11.04
N HIS A 50 8.84 -13.62 -11.51
CA HIS A 50 8.40 -14.95 -11.09
C HIS A 50 8.97 -15.37 -9.74
N GLU A 51 10.19 -14.95 -9.43
CA GLU A 51 10.82 -15.14 -8.13
C GLU A 51 10.08 -14.36 -7.04
N THR A 52 9.66 -13.14 -7.36
CA THR A 52 9.07 -12.22 -6.39
C THR A 52 7.57 -12.40 -6.21
N SER A 53 6.85 -12.95 -7.21
CA SER A 53 5.40 -13.09 -7.15
C SER A 53 4.89 -14.40 -7.76
N ARG A 54 4.14 -15.16 -6.94
CA ARG A 54 3.41 -16.33 -7.41
C ARG A 54 2.28 -15.96 -8.38
N VAL A 55 1.57 -14.86 -8.12
CA VAL A 55 0.48 -14.39 -8.98
C VAL A 55 1.00 -14.02 -10.35
N LEU A 56 2.09 -13.21 -10.41
CA LEU A 56 2.73 -12.84 -11.67
C LEU A 56 3.16 -14.10 -12.43
N ARG A 57 3.77 -15.09 -11.78
CA ARG A 57 4.11 -16.35 -12.43
C ARG A 57 2.93 -17.07 -13.10
N ILE A 58 1.72 -16.96 -12.53
CA ILE A 58 0.50 -17.56 -13.09
C ILE A 58 -0.02 -16.73 -14.27
N ILE A 59 -0.06 -15.40 -14.12
CA ILE A 59 -0.67 -14.52 -15.12
C ILE A 59 0.28 -14.16 -16.28
N THR A 60 1.60 -14.27 -16.08
CA THR A 60 2.66 -14.12 -17.09
C THR A 60 3.45 -15.43 -17.28
N PRO A 61 2.85 -16.50 -17.81
CA PRO A 61 3.51 -17.80 -17.90
C PRO A 61 4.75 -17.78 -18.82
N PRO A 62 5.81 -18.55 -18.50
CA PRO A 62 6.97 -18.68 -19.38
C PRO A 62 6.60 -19.51 -20.61
N LEU A 63 7.25 -19.23 -21.74
CA LEU A 63 7.01 -19.97 -22.98
C LEU A 63 7.61 -21.37 -22.87
N TYR A 64 6.75 -22.39 -22.90
CA TYR A 64 7.14 -23.69 -23.46
C TYR A 64 6.80 -23.66 -24.94
N ALA A 65 7.82 -23.81 -25.79
CA ALA A 65 7.69 -23.89 -27.24
C ALA A 65 6.59 -24.90 -27.61
N GLY A 66 5.48 -24.40 -28.17
CA GLY A 66 4.46 -25.29 -28.76
C GLY A 66 3.03 -24.77 -28.79
N LYS A 67 2.61 -23.83 -27.93
CA LYS A 67 1.24 -23.27 -28.00
C LYS A 67 1.24 -21.76 -27.77
N LEU A 68 0.90 -21.05 -28.84
CA LEU A 68 0.75 -19.60 -28.96
C LEU A 68 0.14 -18.96 -27.71
N ARG A 69 0.96 -18.23 -26.95
CA ARG A 69 0.51 -17.05 -26.21
C ARG A 69 1.38 -15.90 -26.69
N PHE A 70 0.86 -15.11 -27.62
CA PHE A 70 1.57 -13.95 -28.20
C PHE A 70 1.61 -12.75 -27.26
N GLN A 71 0.98 -12.81 -26.08
CA GLN A 71 0.85 -11.67 -25.19
C GLN A 71 2.04 -11.56 -24.22
N GLY A 72 2.63 -10.38 -24.15
CA GLY A 72 3.78 -10.05 -23.31
C GLY A 72 5.14 -10.17 -23.99
N PHE A 73 5.22 -10.44 -25.29
CA PHE A 73 6.50 -10.71 -25.95
C PHE A 73 7.08 -9.53 -26.73
N ASP A 74 6.22 -8.83 -27.46
CA ASP A 74 6.61 -7.68 -28.28
C ASP A 74 5.79 -6.44 -27.93
N ASP A 75 6.24 -5.31 -28.45
CA ASP A 75 5.56 -4.03 -28.27
C ASP A 75 4.16 -4.01 -28.91
N GLU A 76 3.86 -4.91 -29.86
CA GLU A 76 2.57 -5.00 -30.56
C GLU A 76 1.53 -5.78 -29.73
N HIS A 77 1.98 -6.75 -28.95
CA HIS A 77 1.17 -7.62 -28.10
C HIS A 77 1.68 -7.63 -26.66
N PRO A 78 1.71 -6.50 -25.94
CA PRO A 78 2.21 -6.48 -24.57
C PRO A 78 1.23 -7.12 -23.58
N PHE A 79 1.73 -7.53 -22.42
CA PHE A 79 0.91 -7.99 -21.31
C PHE A 79 0.31 -6.78 -20.59
N VAL A 80 -1.01 -6.61 -20.67
CA VAL A 80 -1.66 -5.38 -20.21
C VAL A 80 -2.12 -5.51 -18.76
N LEU A 81 -1.60 -4.66 -17.88
CA LEU A 81 -2.10 -4.47 -16.51
C LEU A 81 -3.13 -3.33 -16.50
N HIS A 82 -4.41 -3.69 -16.37
CA HIS A 82 -5.53 -2.74 -16.45
C HIS A 82 -5.81 -2.02 -15.13
N GLU A 83 -5.53 -2.67 -14.01
CA GLU A 83 -5.89 -2.21 -12.67
C GLU A 83 -4.70 -1.62 -11.90
N THR A 84 -3.69 -1.14 -12.62
CA THR A 84 -2.48 -0.55 -12.05
C THR A 84 -2.14 0.67 -12.89
N THR A 85 -1.82 1.78 -12.24
CA THR A 85 -1.37 2.99 -12.95
C THR A 85 0.12 2.94 -13.22
N GLU A 86 0.59 3.72 -14.20
CA GLU A 86 2.02 3.82 -14.52
C GLU A 86 2.85 4.19 -13.28
N HIS A 87 2.38 5.17 -12.50
CA HIS A 87 3.06 5.65 -11.31
C HIS A 87 3.17 4.57 -10.22
N GLU A 88 2.09 3.81 -9.98
CA GLU A 88 2.13 2.74 -8.97
C GLU A 88 3.09 1.63 -9.40
N PHE A 89 3.06 1.25 -10.68
CA PHE A 89 3.95 0.21 -11.20
C PHE A 89 5.43 0.63 -11.13
N VAL A 90 5.76 1.88 -11.46
CA VAL A 90 7.13 2.40 -11.34
C VAL A 90 7.65 2.32 -9.90
N ARG A 91 6.82 2.64 -8.90
CA ARG A 91 7.20 2.50 -7.48
C ARG A 91 7.49 1.05 -7.10
N LEU A 92 6.71 0.10 -7.61
CA LEU A 92 6.99 -1.32 -7.40
C LEU A 92 8.34 -1.71 -8.03
N LEU A 93 8.63 -1.22 -9.23
CA LEU A 93 9.90 -1.48 -9.91
C LEU A 93 11.12 -0.90 -9.19
N TRP A 94 10.97 0.14 -8.36
CA TRP A 94 12.06 0.62 -7.48
C TRP A 94 12.57 -0.47 -6.55
N VAL A 95 11.66 -1.33 -6.06
CA VAL A 95 12.01 -2.43 -5.16
C VAL A 95 12.52 -3.65 -5.91
N LEU A 96 11.88 -3.99 -7.04
CA LEU A 96 12.24 -5.16 -7.84
C LEU A 96 13.57 -4.99 -8.59
N TYR A 97 13.89 -3.76 -8.98
CA TYR A 97 15.11 -3.41 -9.70
C TYR A 97 15.84 -2.28 -8.95
N PRO A 98 16.47 -2.60 -7.80
CA PRO A 98 17.21 -1.61 -7.04
C PRO A 98 18.34 -1.05 -7.90
N SER A 99 18.29 0.25 -8.16
CA SER A 99 19.29 0.97 -8.92
C SER A 99 19.78 2.16 -8.11
N ASN A 100 21.07 2.49 -8.26
CA ASN A 100 21.68 3.67 -7.63
C ASN A 100 21.00 4.98 -8.06
N SER A 101 20.22 4.96 -9.15
CA SER A 101 19.45 6.09 -9.67
C SER A 101 18.19 6.44 -8.85
N HIS A 102 17.66 5.49 -8.06
CA HIS A 102 16.47 5.68 -7.24
C HIS A 102 16.71 5.17 -5.82
N PRO A 103 17.48 5.90 -4.99
CA PRO A 103 17.73 5.48 -3.63
C PRO A 103 16.42 5.49 -2.83
N PHE A 104 16.15 4.38 -2.13
CA PHE A 104 14.97 4.20 -1.26
C PHE A 104 14.79 5.31 -0.21
N THR A 105 15.84 6.11 0.03
CA THR A 105 15.85 7.21 0.99
C THR A 105 14.93 8.38 0.62
N ALA A 106 14.52 8.50 -0.64
CA ALA A 106 13.60 9.54 -1.10
C ALA A 106 12.11 9.13 -1.06
N ALA A 107 11.80 7.86 -0.79
CA ALA A 107 10.43 7.36 -0.83
C ALA A 107 9.60 7.82 0.37
N THR A 108 8.43 8.40 0.09
CA THR A 108 7.47 8.88 1.10
C THR A 108 6.62 7.75 1.67
N VAL A 109 5.85 8.04 2.73
CA VAL A 109 4.87 7.10 3.30
C VAL A 109 3.84 6.66 2.26
N ASP A 110 3.38 7.59 1.43
CA ASP A 110 2.43 7.32 0.34
C ASP A 110 3.01 6.41 -0.74
N ASP A 111 4.32 6.55 -1.03
CA ASP A 111 5.02 5.67 -1.95
C ASP A 111 5.09 4.24 -1.38
N TRP A 112 5.50 4.09 -0.11
CA TRP A 112 5.54 2.78 0.55
C TRP A 112 4.15 2.14 0.71
N MET A 113 3.10 2.93 0.93
CA MET A 113 1.72 2.43 0.91
C MET A 113 1.31 1.92 -0.47
N THR A 114 1.70 2.63 -1.52
CA THR A 114 1.45 2.19 -2.91
C THR A 114 2.16 0.86 -3.18
N ILE A 115 3.44 0.76 -2.78
CA ILE A 115 4.23 -0.46 -2.92
C ILE A 115 3.58 -1.61 -2.14
N LEU A 116 3.19 -1.38 -0.88
CA LEU A 116 2.50 -2.38 -0.06
C LEU A 116 1.20 -2.85 -0.70
N ASN A 117 0.42 -1.93 -1.28
CA ASN A 117 -0.83 -2.26 -1.96
C ASN A 117 -0.63 -3.19 -3.16
N LEU A 118 0.36 -2.87 -4.02
CA LEU A 118 0.67 -3.72 -5.17
C LEU A 118 1.32 -5.04 -4.75
N ALA A 119 2.21 -5.02 -3.75
CA ALA A 119 2.84 -6.22 -3.23
C ALA A 119 1.80 -7.19 -2.68
N HIS A 120 0.79 -6.69 -1.96
CA HIS A 120 -0.32 -7.52 -1.49
C HIS A 120 -1.17 -8.05 -2.66
N LYS A 121 -1.50 -7.19 -3.63
CA LYS A 121 -2.26 -7.57 -4.84
C LYS A 121 -1.60 -8.67 -5.65
N TYR A 122 -0.27 -8.64 -5.75
CA TYR A 122 0.51 -9.63 -6.50
C TYR A 122 1.11 -10.72 -5.60
N GLU A 123 0.72 -10.83 -4.33
CA GLU A 123 1.25 -11.83 -3.38
C GLU A 123 2.80 -11.87 -3.36
N MET A 124 3.42 -10.71 -3.14
CA MET A 124 4.86 -10.52 -3.03
C MET A 124 5.27 -10.42 -1.56
N ASP A 125 5.46 -11.56 -0.89
CA ASP A 125 5.68 -11.61 0.56
C ASP A 125 6.92 -10.81 1.01
N ASP A 126 8.06 -10.96 0.31
CA ASP A 126 9.30 -10.24 0.64
C ASP A 126 9.16 -8.72 0.48
N VAL A 127 8.45 -8.29 -0.58
CA VAL A 127 8.19 -6.88 -0.84
C VAL A 127 7.21 -6.31 0.19
N CYS A 128 6.20 -7.10 0.60
CA CYS A 128 5.30 -6.74 1.70
C CYS A 128 6.08 -6.54 2.99
N ALA A 129 6.94 -7.50 3.38
CA ALA A 129 7.74 -7.41 4.59
C ALA A 129 8.66 -6.16 4.58
N LEU A 130 9.30 -5.89 3.45
CA LEU A 130 10.12 -4.69 3.28
C LEU A 130 9.30 -3.40 3.44
N ALA A 131 8.15 -3.31 2.76
CA ALA A 131 7.29 -2.13 2.82
C ALA A 131 6.77 -1.88 4.25
N VAL A 132 6.38 -2.94 4.97
CA VAL A 132 5.96 -2.86 6.37
C VAL A 132 7.09 -2.37 7.27
N ALA A 133 8.30 -2.89 7.11
CA ALA A 133 9.47 -2.44 7.88
C ALA A 133 9.76 -0.94 7.65
N ARG A 134 9.64 -0.48 6.40
CA ARG A 134 9.86 0.93 6.03
C ARG A 134 8.77 1.85 6.55
N LEU A 135 7.50 1.44 6.45
CA LEU A 135 6.36 2.16 7.05
C LEU A 135 6.47 2.22 8.58
N HIS A 136 6.95 1.14 9.20
CA HIS A 136 7.12 1.08 10.65
C HIS A 136 8.18 2.08 11.13
N ALA A 137 9.30 2.18 10.42
CA ALA A 137 10.40 3.11 10.71
C ALA A 137 10.09 4.58 10.34
N SER A 138 9.06 4.82 9.54
CA SER A 138 8.67 6.17 9.11
C SER A 138 7.83 6.88 10.17
N GLN A 139 7.90 8.21 10.20
CA GLN A 139 7.01 9.02 11.01
C GLN A 139 5.63 9.10 10.34
N VAL A 140 4.71 8.24 10.79
CA VAL A 140 3.31 8.20 10.34
C VAL A 140 2.42 8.64 11.49
N ASP A 141 1.42 9.46 11.21
CA ASP A 141 0.39 9.82 12.19
C ASP A 141 -0.23 8.53 12.81
N PRO A 142 -0.39 8.45 14.14
CA PRO A 142 -0.89 7.24 14.80
C PRO A 142 -2.23 6.72 14.29
N ILE A 143 -3.18 7.61 13.95
CA ILE A 143 -4.51 7.23 13.42
C ILE A 143 -4.33 6.59 12.05
N ARG A 144 -3.53 7.23 11.20
CA ARG A 144 -3.20 6.71 9.86
C ARG A 144 -2.46 5.37 9.94
N LYS A 145 -1.50 5.22 10.87
CA LYS A 145 -0.73 3.98 11.06
C LYS A 145 -1.64 2.83 11.49
N ILE A 146 -2.54 3.05 12.45
CA ILE A 146 -3.53 2.04 12.88
C ILE A 146 -4.40 1.60 11.69
N ALA A 147 -4.93 2.54 10.91
CA ALA A 147 -5.78 2.22 9.76
C ALA A 147 -5.05 1.40 8.69
N ILE A 148 -3.77 1.70 8.42
CA ILE A 148 -2.95 0.92 7.47
C ILE A 148 -2.74 -0.50 7.98
N TRP A 149 -2.37 -0.67 9.25
CA TRP A 149 -2.13 -1.99 9.84
C TRP A 149 -3.39 -2.85 9.88
N ASP A 150 -4.55 -2.25 10.18
CA ASP A 150 -5.84 -2.95 10.19
C ASP A 150 -6.23 -3.38 8.77
N LYS A 151 -6.09 -2.47 7.78
CA LYS A 151 -6.41 -2.73 6.36
C LYS A 151 -5.64 -3.92 5.78
N TYR A 152 -4.35 -4.04 6.09
CA TYR A 152 -3.48 -5.09 5.57
C TYR A 152 -3.30 -6.26 6.55
N HIS A 153 -4.09 -6.32 7.62
CA HIS A 153 -4.02 -7.38 8.65
C HIS A 153 -2.59 -7.64 9.18
N LEU A 154 -1.84 -6.56 9.39
CA LEU A 154 -0.46 -6.60 9.88
C LEU A 154 -0.40 -6.86 11.39
N ASP A 155 0.77 -7.29 11.87
CA ASP A 155 0.96 -7.61 13.29
C ASP A 155 0.64 -6.38 14.19
N PRO A 156 -0.38 -6.48 15.07
CA PRO A 156 -0.80 -5.39 15.94
C PRO A 156 0.24 -5.02 17.00
N TYR A 157 1.26 -5.85 17.25
CA TYR A 157 2.35 -5.54 18.18
C TYR A 157 3.02 -4.20 17.85
N PHE A 158 3.19 -3.90 16.57
CA PHE A 158 3.79 -2.67 16.08
C PHE A 158 2.93 -1.41 16.26
N LEU A 159 1.67 -1.55 16.71
CA LEU A 159 0.75 -0.44 16.96
C LEU A 159 0.78 0.05 18.41
N ALA A 160 1.45 -0.66 19.33
CA ALA A 160 1.47 -0.29 20.75
C ALA A 160 1.91 1.17 20.95
N SER A 161 2.98 1.60 20.28
CA SER A 161 3.47 2.99 20.34
C SER A 161 2.46 4.01 19.81
N SER A 162 1.67 3.64 18.80
CA SER A 162 0.62 4.50 18.24
C SER A 162 -0.54 4.69 19.22
N TYR A 163 -0.98 3.61 19.86
CA TYR A 163 -2.02 3.69 20.89
C TYR A 163 -1.56 4.47 22.12
N VAL A 164 -0.32 4.29 22.56
CA VAL A 164 0.27 5.04 23.67
C VAL A 164 0.28 6.54 23.38
N ALA A 165 0.77 6.93 22.19
CA ALA A 165 0.76 8.33 21.77
C ALA A 165 -0.66 8.92 21.79
N LEU A 166 -1.65 8.19 21.31
CA LEU A 166 -3.06 8.63 21.30
C LEU A 166 -3.69 8.72 22.69
N CYS A 167 -3.28 7.88 23.65
CA CYS A 167 -3.75 7.99 25.04
C CYS A 167 -3.25 9.28 25.69
N GLN A 168 -2.01 9.67 25.40
CA GLN A 168 -1.35 10.84 26.00
C GLN A 168 -1.74 12.17 25.36
N ARG A 169 -2.29 12.18 24.14
CA ARG A 169 -2.75 13.41 23.47
C ARG A 169 -3.72 14.19 24.34
N VAL A 170 -3.68 15.51 24.29
CA VAL A 170 -4.64 16.35 25.02
C VAL A 170 -5.93 16.51 24.21
N GLU A 171 -5.82 16.54 22.88
CA GLU A 171 -6.97 16.76 22.01
C GLU A 171 -7.99 15.61 22.11
N PRO A 172 -9.29 15.92 22.04
CA PRO A 172 -10.33 14.90 22.03
C PRO A 172 -10.27 14.07 20.74
N LEU A 173 -10.67 12.80 20.85
CA LEU A 173 -10.87 11.97 19.68
C LEU A 173 -12.08 12.47 18.89
N THR A 174 -11.95 12.57 17.57
CA THR A 174 -13.00 13.10 16.69
C THR A 174 -13.70 11.98 15.92
N LEU A 175 -14.90 12.25 15.43
CA LEU A 175 -15.65 11.32 14.58
C LEU A 175 -14.84 10.89 13.34
N GLY A 176 -14.07 11.80 12.74
CA GLY A 176 -13.22 11.48 11.59
C GLY A 176 -12.16 10.42 11.92
N MET A 177 -11.56 10.53 13.11
CA MET A 177 -10.61 9.52 13.60
C MET A 177 -11.30 8.17 13.81
N THR A 178 -12.49 8.16 14.43
CA THR A 178 -13.31 6.96 14.63
C THR A 178 -13.63 6.26 13.31
N MET A 179 -14.04 7.01 12.29
CA MET A 179 -14.33 6.46 10.96
C MET A 179 -13.09 5.88 10.29
N THR A 180 -11.90 6.38 10.62
CA THR A 180 -10.64 5.94 10.02
C THR A 180 -10.09 4.67 10.66
N ILE A 181 -10.08 4.56 12.01
CA ILE A 181 -9.55 3.39 12.71
C ILE A 181 -10.57 2.26 12.93
N GLY A 182 -11.86 2.56 12.69
CA GLY A 182 -12.96 1.64 12.89
C GLY A 182 -13.43 1.55 14.35
N LEU A 183 -14.70 1.17 14.53
CA LEU A 183 -15.36 1.18 15.83
C LEU A 183 -14.69 0.26 16.85
N LYS A 184 -14.22 -0.93 16.42
CA LYS A 184 -13.56 -1.90 17.29
C LYS A 184 -12.29 -1.34 17.94
N ASN A 185 -11.41 -0.74 17.14
CA ASN A 185 -10.16 -0.15 17.64
C ASN A 185 -10.43 1.14 18.41
N PHE A 186 -11.44 1.91 17.99
CA PHE A 186 -11.87 3.12 18.69
C PHE A 186 -12.36 2.84 20.11
N THR A 187 -13.24 1.86 20.32
CA THR A 187 -13.75 1.54 21.67
C THR A 187 -12.63 1.12 22.62
N LYS A 188 -11.66 0.34 22.13
CA LYS A 188 -10.46 -0.03 22.91
C LYS A 188 -9.59 1.19 23.24
N LEU A 189 -9.38 2.06 22.26
CA LEU A 189 -8.62 3.30 22.45
C LEU A 189 -9.31 4.24 23.44
N ALA A 190 -10.63 4.42 23.34
CA ALA A 190 -11.40 5.24 24.26
C ALA A 190 -11.29 4.71 25.70
N ALA A 191 -11.48 3.41 25.90
CA ALA A 191 -11.30 2.77 27.21
C ALA A 191 -9.87 2.93 27.75
N ALA A 192 -8.85 2.76 26.90
CA ALA A 192 -7.45 2.96 27.29
C ALA A 192 -7.16 4.40 27.70
N ARG A 193 -7.68 5.35 26.93
CA ARG A 193 -7.53 6.78 27.16
C ARG A 193 -8.23 7.21 28.45
N ASP A 194 -9.45 6.74 28.70
CA ASP A 194 -10.18 7.06 29.93
C ASP A 194 -9.46 6.53 31.17
N LEU A 195 -8.96 5.29 31.12
CA LEU A 195 -8.16 4.71 32.21
C LEU A 195 -6.84 5.48 32.43
N TYR A 196 -6.20 5.93 31.35
CA TYR A 196 -5.00 6.75 31.42
C TYR A 196 -5.26 8.08 32.14
N HIS A 197 -6.28 8.83 31.70
CA HIS A 197 -6.63 10.12 32.31
C HIS A 197 -7.16 9.97 33.74
N GLN A 198 -7.86 8.87 34.06
CA GLN A 198 -8.24 8.56 35.44
C GLN A 198 -7.02 8.36 36.32
N ARG A 199 -6.01 7.56 35.91
CA ARG A 199 -4.81 7.33 36.73
C ARG A 199 -3.95 8.59 36.88
N VAL A 200 -3.72 9.31 35.78
CA VAL A 200 -2.88 10.51 35.80
C VAL A 200 -3.59 11.69 36.47
N GLY A 201 -4.92 11.74 36.40
CA GLY A 201 -5.74 12.81 37.00
C GLY A 201 -6.16 12.57 38.45
N ALA A 202 -6.23 11.31 38.91
CA ALA A 202 -6.63 10.98 40.28
C ALA A 202 -5.61 11.42 41.35
N ASP A 203 -4.33 11.54 40.97
CA ASP A 203 -3.27 12.02 41.86
C ASP A 203 -3.18 13.56 41.82
N CYS A 204 -4.22 14.24 42.35
CA CYS A 204 -4.26 15.71 42.44
C CYS A 204 -3.07 16.33 43.23
N CYS A 205 -2.33 15.51 43.99
CA CYS A 205 -1.15 15.92 44.75
C CYS A 205 0.19 15.46 44.14
N LYS A 206 0.22 14.57 43.13
CA LYS A 206 1.46 14.10 42.50
C LYS A 206 1.51 14.53 41.04
N ARG A 207 2.47 15.37 40.68
CA ARG A 207 2.76 15.65 39.28
C ARG A 207 3.59 14.50 38.72
N HIS A 208 2.95 13.64 37.92
CA HIS A 208 3.68 12.63 37.16
C HIS A 208 4.67 13.28 36.18
N THR A 209 5.90 12.78 36.20
CA THR A 209 6.92 13.10 35.20
C THR A 209 6.53 12.55 33.83
N PRO A 210 7.11 13.08 32.72
CA PRO A 210 6.85 12.54 31.38
C PRO A 210 7.18 11.04 31.25
N GLY A 211 8.24 10.57 31.93
CA GLY A 211 8.61 9.15 31.95
C GLY A 211 7.58 8.27 32.65
N GLU A 212 7.05 8.70 33.80
CA GLU A 212 5.99 7.96 34.49
C GLU A 212 4.69 7.91 33.67
N LYS A 213 4.33 9.02 33.01
CA LYS A 213 3.20 9.08 32.09
C LYS A 213 3.36 8.11 30.91
N GLN A 214 4.59 7.90 30.45
CA GLN A 214 4.90 6.92 29.40
C GLN A 214 4.66 5.50 29.89
N VAL A 215 5.23 5.13 31.03
CA VAL A 215 5.10 3.78 31.61
C VAL A 215 3.63 3.45 31.88
N ILE A 216 2.88 4.38 32.49
CA ILE A 216 1.44 4.18 32.77
C ILE A 216 0.65 3.92 31.48
N ALA A 217 0.94 4.69 30.41
CA ALA A 217 0.25 4.52 29.13
C ALA A 217 0.59 3.17 28.47
N GLU A 218 1.86 2.77 28.49
CA GLU A 218 2.33 1.48 27.95
C GLU A 218 1.66 0.30 28.66
N GLU A 219 1.61 0.32 30.00
CA GLU A 219 0.94 -0.71 30.80
C GLU A 219 -0.54 -0.84 30.44
N ILE A 220 -1.27 0.28 30.36
CA ILE A 220 -2.71 0.28 30.05
C ILE A 220 -2.95 -0.24 28.64
N VAL A 221 -2.17 0.21 27.65
CA VAL A 221 -2.29 -0.25 26.27
C VAL A 221 -2.01 -1.75 26.19
N MET A 222 -0.91 -2.22 26.80
CA MET A 222 -0.60 -3.65 26.82
C MET A 222 -1.73 -4.46 27.46
N GLN A 223 -2.31 -3.98 28.57
CA GLN A 223 -3.40 -4.67 29.25
C GLN A 223 -4.66 -4.81 28.38
N ILE A 224 -5.08 -3.75 27.69
CA ILE A 224 -6.32 -3.73 26.92
C ILE A 224 -6.17 -4.49 25.60
N PHE A 225 -5.04 -4.28 24.92
CA PHE A 225 -4.81 -4.83 23.59
C PHE A 225 -4.29 -6.28 23.62
N SER A 226 -3.57 -6.71 24.67
CA SER A 226 -3.13 -8.12 24.81
C SER A 226 -4.26 -9.07 25.26
N ARG A 227 -5.25 -8.56 26.02
CA ARG A 227 -6.37 -9.39 26.54
C ARG A 227 -7.24 -10.03 25.46
N HIS A 228 -7.15 -9.57 24.22
CA HIS A 228 -8.02 -10.01 23.12
C HIS A 228 -7.27 -10.76 22.00
N ALA A 229 -5.98 -11.07 22.18
CA ALA A 229 -5.21 -11.90 21.25
C ALA A 229 -5.40 -13.42 21.49
N LYS A 230 -6.16 -13.78 22.53
CA LYS A 230 -6.55 -15.17 22.85
C LYS A 230 -8.03 -15.37 22.53
N HIS A 231 -8.40 -15.44 21.26
CA HIS A 231 -9.66 -16.04 20.82
C HIS A 231 -9.54 -16.47 19.37
#